data_AF-A0A9P2XGN5-F1
#
_entry.id   AF-A0A9P2XGN5-F1
#
_cell.length_a   1.000
_cell.length_b   1.000
_cell.length_c   1.000
_cell.angle_alpha   90.00
_cell.angle_beta   90.00
_cell.angle_gamma   90.00
#
_symmetry.space_group_name_H-M   'P 1'
#
loop_
_entity.id
_entity.type
_entity.pdbx_description
1 polymer ?
#
loop_
_entity_poly.entity_id
_entity_poly.type
_entity_poly.pdbx_seq_one_letter_code
_entity_poly.pdbx_strand_id
1 'polypeptide(L)' 'MTLKNAYIIDAIRTPFGRYAGGLAPVRADDLGAVPIKALMQRNPNVDWEQVDDVIYGCANQAGEDNRN' A
#
# COMPACT_ATOMS: atom_id res chain seq x y z
N MET A 1 -2.31 4.48 31.94
CA MET A 1 -2.18 4.97 30.56
C MET A 1 -3.58 5.28 30.06
N THR A 2 -3.79 6.44 29.45
CA THR A 2 -5.06 6.77 28.77
C THR A 2 -4.95 6.29 27.33
N LEU A 3 -5.95 5.57 26.80
CA LEU A 3 -5.97 5.23 25.38
C LEU A 3 -6.01 6.52 24.55
N LYS A 4 -5.19 6.58 23.49
CA LYS A 4 -5.35 7.56 22.42
C LYS A 4 -6.43 7.08 21.46
N ASN A 5 -7.24 7.99 20.94
CA ASN A 5 -8.14 7.69 19.84
C ASN A 5 -7.33 7.44 18.55
N ALA A 6 -7.79 6.49 17.73
CA ALA A 6 -7.28 6.27 16.39
C ALA A 6 -8.19 6.97 15.36
N TYR A 7 -7.59 7.52 14.30
CA TYR A 7 -8.28 8.25 13.25
C TYR A 7 -7.79 7.77 11.87
N ILE A 8 -8.70 7.65 10.90
CA ILE A 8 -8.36 7.44 9.50
C ILE A 8 -8.24 8.83 8.86
N ILE A 9 -7.07 9.15 8.29
CA ILE A 9 -6.75 10.49 7.77
C ILE A 9 -6.94 10.57 6.25
N ASP A 10 -6.39 9.60 5.51
CA ASP A 10 -6.49 9.50 4.05
C ASP A 10 -6.57 8.02 3.63
N ALA A 11 -7.13 7.75 2.45
CA ALA A 11 -7.26 6.41 1.89
C ALA A 11 -7.21 6.45 0.36
N ILE A 12 -6.42 5.55 -0.23
CA ILE A 12 -6.23 5.45 -1.69
C ILE A 12 -6.03 3.98 -2.09
N ARG A 13 -6.27 3.67 -3.36
CA ARG A 13 -6.06 2.33 -3.93
C ARG A 13 -5.69 2.38 -5.41
N THR A 14 -5.14 1.29 -5.91
CA THR A 14 -5.00 1.05 -7.36
C THR A 14 -6.37 0.75 -8.00
N PRO A 15 -6.47 0.75 -9.34
CA PRO A 15 -7.53 0.02 -10.05
C PRO A 15 -7.49 -1.48 -9.73
N PHE A 16 -8.61 -2.17 -9.95
CA PHE A 16 -8.64 -3.63 -9.94
C PHE A 16 -8.28 -4.18 -11.32
N GLY A 17 -7.27 -5.04 -11.39
CA GLY A 17 -6.88 -5.73 -12.62
C GLY A 17 -7.75 -6.96 -12.89
N ARG A 18 -7.95 -7.29 -14.16
CA ARG A 18 -8.43 -8.63 -14.57
C ARG A 18 -7.25 -9.60 -14.61
N TYR A 19 -7.51 -10.90 -14.42
CA TYR A 19 -6.54 -11.95 -14.71
C TYR A 19 -6.02 -11.83 -16.15
N ALA A 20 -4.71 -11.98 -16.34
CA ALA A 20 -3.98 -11.71 -17.60
C ALA A 20 -4.28 -10.33 -18.25
N GLY A 21 -4.77 -9.36 -17.45
CA GLY A 21 -5.12 -8.01 -17.91
C GLY A 21 -4.04 -6.96 -17.67
N GLY A 22 -4.43 -5.68 -17.75
CA GLY A 22 -3.50 -4.53 -17.79
C GLY A 22 -2.59 -4.30 -16.58
N LEU A 23 -2.80 -4.99 -15.44
CA LEU A 23 -1.88 -4.96 -14.29
C LEU A 23 -0.99 -6.22 -14.18
N ALA A 24 -1.21 -7.24 -14.99
CA ALA A 24 -0.41 -8.47 -14.97
C ALA A 24 1.11 -8.24 -15.19
N PRO A 25 1.56 -7.26 -16.00
CA PRO A 25 2.99 -6.95 -16.14
C PRO A 25 3.64 -6.29 -14.91
N VAL A 26 2.86 -5.77 -13.97
CA VAL A 26 3.39 -5.04 -12.79
C VAL A 26 3.78 -6.06 -11.72
N ARG A 27 4.95 -5.90 -11.08
CA ARG A 27 5.38 -6.72 -9.93
C ARG A 27 4.45 -6.48 -8.74
N ALA A 28 4.30 -7.45 -7.83
CA ALA A 28 3.37 -7.28 -6.71
C ALA A 28 3.85 -6.24 -5.69
N ASP A 29 5.18 -6.15 -5.49
CA ASP A 29 5.84 -5.13 -4.68
C ASP A 29 5.73 -3.73 -5.31
N ASP A 30 5.97 -3.61 -6.63
CA ASP A 30 5.73 -2.37 -7.38
C ASP A 30 4.28 -1.88 -7.22
N LEU A 31 3.31 -2.80 -7.37
CA LEU A 31 1.90 -2.48 -7.23
C LEU A 31 1.54 -2.08 -5.78
N GLY A 32 2.17 -2.72 -4.78
CA GLY A 32 2.04 -2.36 -3.37
C GLY A 32 2.65 -1.00 -3.02
N ALA A 33 3.71 -0.58 -3.72
CA ALA A 33 4.33 0.73 -3.52
C ALA A 33 3.50 1.90 -4.10
N VAL A 34 2.59 1.65 -5.05
CA VAL A 34 1.73 2.70 -5.65
C VAL A 34 0.89 3.47 -4.62
N PRO A 35 0.06 2.83 -3.77
CA PRO A 35 -0.73 3.56 -2.78
C PRO A 35 0.14 4.31 -1.76
N ILE A 36 1.27 3.76 -1.34
CA ILE A 36 2.20 4.42 -0.40
C ILE A 36 2.74 5.71 -1.01
N LYS A 37 3.29 5.65 -2.24
CA LYS A 37 3.78 6.84 -2.96
C LYS A 37 2.67 7.89 -3.17
N ALA A 38 1.44 7.46 -3.45
CA ALA A 38 0.29 8.35 -3.59
C ALA A 38 -0.08 9.04 -2.27
N LEU A 39 -0.05 8.33 -1.14
CA LEU A 39 -0.28 8.92 0.19
C LEU A 39 0.78 9.98 0.53
N MET A 40 2.06 9.71 0.24
CA MET A 40 3.16 10.68 0.43
C MET A 40 2.94 11.95 -0.40
N GLN A 41 2.56 11.82 -1.67
CA GLN A 41 2.29 12.95 -2.56
C GLN A 41 1.05 13.76 -2.16
N ARG A 42 0.01 13.10 -1.64
CA ARG A 42 -1.24 13.74 -1.21
C ARG A 42 -1.12 14.47 0.12
N ASN A 43 -0.18 14.06 0.97
CA ASN A 43 -0.01 14.59 2.32
C ASN A 43 1.43 15.14 2.50
N PRO A 44 1.82 16.21 1.77
CA PRO A 44 3.20 16.72 1.74
C PRO A 44 3.67 17.36 3.04
N ASN A 45 2.75 17.62 3.98
CA ASN A 45 3.05 18.21 5.30
C ASN A 45 3.28 17.14 6.39
N VAL A 46 3.21 15.85 6.04
CA VAL A 46 3.53 14.75 6.97
C VAL A 46 5.05 14.55 7.00
N ASP A 47 5.61 14.45 8.20
CA ASP A 47 6.97 13.97 8.41
C ASP A 47 6.96 12.44 8.27
N TRP A 48 7.42 11.95 7.13
CA TRP A 48 7.42 10.52 6.80
C TRP A 48 8.54 9.73 7.49
N GLU A 49 9.50 10.38 8.14
CA GLU A 49 10.50 9.71 8.99
C GLU A 49 9.89 9.27 10.35
N GLN A 50 8.70 9.79 10.70
CA GLN A 50 7.97 9.46 11.94
C GLN A 50 6.92 8.34 11.76
N VAL A 51 6.96 7.61 10.64
CA VAL A 51 6.09 6.43 10.45
C VAL A 51 6.65 5.26 11.26
N ASP A 52 5.97 4.91 12.36
CA ASP A 52 6.37 3.82 13.25
C ASP A 52 6.40 2.44 12.57
N ASP A 53 5.39 2.13 11.74
CA ASP A 53 5.22 0.80 11.12
C ASP A 53 4.36 0.85 9.84
N VAL A 54 4.51 -0.14 8.96
CA VAL A 54 3.73 -0.32 7.71
C VAL A 54 3.12 -1.72 7.69
N ILE A 55 1.89 -1.83 8.20
CA ILE A 55 1.15 -3.10 8.23
C ILE A 55 0.54 -3.39 6.85
N TYR A 56 1.20 -4.26 6.07
CA TYR A 56 0.78 -4.59 4.71
C TYR A 56 0.26 -6.04 4.58
N GLY A 57 -1.05 -6.18 4.38
CA GLY A 57 -1.70 -7.49 4.24
C GLY A 57 -1.50 -8.10 2.85
N CYS A 58 -1.03 -9.35 2.81
CA CYS A 58 -0.81 -10.12 1.59
C CYS A 58 -1.19 -11.59 1.86
N ALA A 59 -1.86 -12.25 0.91
CA ALA A 59 -2.47 -13.57 1.14
C ALA A 59 -1.59 -14.76 0.75
N ASN A 60 -0.71 -14.61 -0.24
CA ASN A 60 0.16 -15.68 -0.72
C ASN A 60 1.57 -15.53 -0.11
N GLN A 61 2.13 -14.32 -0.11
CA GLN A 61 3.45 -13.96 0.46
C GLN A 61 4.63 -14.74 -0.14
N ALA A 62 4.42 -15.40 -1.28
CA ALA A 62 5.41 -16.18 -2.01
C ALA A 62 6.12 -15.30 -3.06
N GLY A 63 6.82 -14.26 -2.58
CA GLY A 63 7.47 -13.29 -3.46
C GLY A 63 6.44 -12.37 -4.14
N GLU A 64 6.32 -12.44 -5.46
CA GLU A 64 5.68 -11.39 -6.26
C GLU A 64 4.41 -11.76 -7.07
N ASP A 65 3.51 -12.71 -6.76
CA ASP A 65 3.23 -13.34 -5.46
C ASP A 65 2.23 -14.52 -5.65
N ASN A 66 2.64 -15.75 -5.98
CA ASN A 66 3.66 -16.14 -6.96
C ASN A 66 2.94 -16.41 -8.30
N ARG A 67 3.66 -16.43 -9.43
CA ARG A 67 3.07 -16.30 -10.77
C ARG A 67 3.05 -17.60 -11.61
N ASN A 68 2.45 -18.66 -11.05
CA ASN A 68 2.07 -19.85 -11.81
C ASN A 68 0.61 -19.75 -12.30
#